data_AF-A0A3B9SSX6-F1
#
_entry.id   AF-A0A3B9SSX6-F1
#
_cell.length_a   1.000
_cell.length_b   1.000
_cell.length_c   1.000
_cell.angle_alpha   90.00
_cell.angle_beta   90.00
_cell.angle_gamma   90.00
#
_symmetry.space_group_name_H-M   'P 1'
#
loop_
_entity.id
_entity.type
_entity.pdbx_description
1 polymer ?
#
loop_
_entity_poly.entity_id
_entity_poly.type
_entity_poly.pdbx_seq_one_letter_code
_entity_poly.pdbx_strand_id
1 'polypeptide(L)'
;MPYKDKDKRRTYSREYKRFRKAGGLTPGQTLLPVPFKLKTAQDILALLAEQVEAVKNTSPEEAGTLEKARCIGYLAGISLKAVETAGLEARIDALEQRINQKERRIS
;
A
#
# COMPACT_ATOMS: atom_id res chain seq x y z
N MET A 1 -24.87 5.44 0.06
CA MET A 1 -25.09 3.97 0.18
C MET A 1 -26.40 3.61 -0.52
N PRO A 2 -26.40 2.73 -1.53
CA PRO A 2 -27.48 2.64 -2.50
C PRO A 2 -28.58 1.63 -2.15
N TYR A 3 -29.12 1.62 -0.93
CA TYR A 3 -30.35 0.84 -0.66
C TYR A 3 -31.28 1.58 0.30
N LYS A 4 -32.28 2.26 -0.27
CA LYS A 4 -33.43 2.86 0.43
C LYS A 4 -34.40 1.79 0.96
N ASP A 5 -34.26 0.56 0.47
CA ASP A 5 -35.06 -0.61 0.79
C ASP A 5 -34.35 -1.50 1.83
N LYS A 6 -35.04 -1.79 2.94
CA LYS A 6 -34.49 -2.53 4.09
C LYS A 6 -34.18 -3.99 3.73
N ASP A 7 -34.94 -4.59 2.82
CA ASP A 7 -34.76 -6.01 2.49
C ASP A 7 -33.59 -6.24 1.55
N LYS A 8 -33.39 -5.34 0.58
CA LYS A 8 -32.20 -5.33 -0.30
C LYS A 8 -30.90 -5.15 0.48
N ARG A 9 -30.92 -4.33 1.54
CA ARG A 9 -29.77 -4.17 2.43
C ARG A 9 -29.47 -5.44 3.22
N ARG A 10 -30.50 -6.17 3.66
CA ARG A 10 -30.34 -7.43 4.41
C ARG A 10 -29.75 -8.53 3.52
N THR A 11 -30.27 -8.71 2.31
CA THR A 11 -29.71 -9.68 1.35
C THR A 11 -28.27 -9.33 0.98
N TYR A 12 -27.99 -8.08 0.61
CA TYR A 12 -26.62 -7.63 0.33
C TYR A 12 -25.66 -7.91 1.50
N SER A 13 -26.06 -7.60 2.74
CA SER A 13 -25.22 -7.85 3.92
C SER A 13 -24.96 -9.33 4.18
N ARG A 14 -25.93 -10.20 3.87
CA ARG A 14 -25.82 -11.67 4.02
C ARG A 14 -24.89 -12.23 2.96
N GLU A 15 -25.05 -11.82 1.71
CA GLU A 15 -24.20 -12.21 0.58
C GLU A 15 -22.77 -11.72 0.78
N TYR A 16 -22.59 -10.47 1.18
CA TYR A 16 -21.28 -9.91 1.52
C TYR A 16 -20.58 -10.68 2.64
N LYS A 17 -21.30 -11.05 3.71
CA LYS A 17 -20.74 -11.87 4.80
C LYS A 17 -20.38 -13.29 4.35
N ARG A 18 -21.17 -13.91 3.47
CA ARG A 18 -20.87 -15.23 2.89
C ARG A 18 -19.63 -15.15 2.00
N PHE A 19 -19.59 -14.16 1.12
CA PHE A 19 -18.48 -13.91 0.22
C PHE A 19 -17.17 -13.65 0.98
N ARG A 20 -17.21 -12.81 2.03
CA ARG A 20 -16.04 -12.56 2.90
C ARG A 20 -15.57 -13.81 3.64
N LYS A 21 -16.48 -14.66 4.12
CA LYS A 21 -16.11 -15.92 4.81
C LYS A 21 -15.52 -16.96 3.85
N ALA A 22 -15.93 -16.94 2.59
CA ALA A 22 -15.38 -17.79 1.54
C ALA A 22 -14.03 -17.29 1.00
N GLY A 23 -13.46 -16.22 1.56
CA GLY A 23 -12.21 -15.63 1.08
C GLY A 23 -12.35 -14.88 -0.26
N GLY A 24 -13.58 -14.52 -0.65
CA GLY A 24 -13.82 -13.77 -1.87
C GLY A 24 -13.25 -12.36 -1.82
N LEU A 25 -12.61 -11.93 -2.91
CA LEU A 25 -12.05 -10.58 -3.06
C LEU A 25 -13.14 -9.58 -3.39
N THR A 26 -13.26 -8.53 -2.59
CA THR A 26 -14.19 -7.46 -2.93
C THR A 26 -13.70 -6.72 -4.19
N PRO A 27 -14.60 -6.14 -5.00
CA PRO A 27 -14.19 -5.28 -6.10
C PRO A 27 -13.20 -4.21 -5.61
N GLY A 28 -12.02 -4.13 -6.24
CA GLY A 28 -10.92 -3.25 -5.83
C GLY A 28 -9.84 -3.89 -4.95
N GLN A 29 -9.98 -5.16 -4.56
CA GLN A 29 -8.87 -5.92 -3.96
C GLN A 29 -8.06 -6.63 -5.05
N THR A 30 -6.79 -6.24 -5.17
CA THR A 30 -5.80 -6.99 -5.96
C THR A 30 -5.30 -8.18 -5.15
N LEU A 31 -5.36 -9.39 -5.73
CA LEU A 31 -4.66 -10.56 -5.19
C LEU A 31 -3.15 -10.32 -5.30
N LEU A 32 -2.49 -10.05 -4.18
CA LEU A 32 -1.04 -10.15 -4.11
C LEU A 32 -0.66 -11.63 -3.98
N PRO A 33 0.17 -12.20 -4.88
CA PRO A 33 0.66 -13.57 -4.76
C PRO A 33 1.32 -13.76 -3.39
N VAL A 34 1.13 -14.92 -2.76
CA VAL A 34 1.49 -15.20 -1.36
C VAL A 34 2.93 -15.74 -1.23
N PRO A 35 3.91 -15.19 -1.96
CA PRO A 35 4.94 -14.51 -1.18
C PRO A 35 5.46 -13.25 -1.87
N PHE A 36 4.60 -12.29 -2.18
CA PHE A 36 5.03 -10.92 -2.43
C PHE A 36 5.44 -10.30 -1.08
N LYS A 37 6.62 -10.68 -0.60
CA LYS A 37 7.23 -10.09 0.58
C LYS A 37 7.96 -8.83 0.15
N LEU A 38 7.32 -7.68 0.30
CA LEU A 38 8.00 -6.40 0.34
C LEU A 38 8.95 -6.42 1.54
N LYS A 39 10.25 -6.41 1.28
CA LYS A 39 11.28 -6.45 2.34
C LYS A 39 11.96 -5.12 2.51
N THR A 40 12.03 -4.33 1.45
CA THR A 40 12.80 -3.08 1.40
C THR A 40 11.93 -1.93 0.93
N ALA A 41 12.37 -0.70 1.25
CA ALA A 41 11.81 0.51 0.66
C ALA A 41 11.87 0.48 -0.88
N GLN A 42 12.89 -0.16 -1.45
CA GLN A 42 13.03 -0.30 -2.90
C GLN A 42 11.93 -1.19 -3.50
N ASP A 43 11.55 -2.27 -2.82
CA ASP A 43 10.45 -3.13 -3.27
C ASP A 43 9.12 -2.37 -3.29
N ILE A 44 8.91 -1.50 -2.28
CA ILE A 44 7.73 -0.63 -2.20
C ILE A 44 7.74 0.37 -3.36
N LEU A 45 8.87 1.02 -3.63
CA LEU A 45 9.00 1.96 -4.74
C LEU A 45 8.77 1.29 -6.09
N ALA A 46 9.26 0.06 -6.28
CA ALA A 46 9.03 -0.72 -7.50
C ALA A 46 7.53 -1.00 -7.70
N LEU A 47 6.84 -1.48 -6.65
CA LEU A 47 5.40 -1.71 -6.71
C LEU A 47 4.63 -0.41 -7.03
N LEU A 48 4.97 0.69 -6.37
CA LEU A 48 4.30 1.98 -6.60
C LEU A 48 4.51 2.48 -8.03
N ALA A 49 5.69 2.27 -8.61
CA ALA A 49 5.96 2.61 -10.01
C ALA A 49 5.06 1.81 -10.97
N GLU A 50 4.88 0.51 -10.74
CA GLU A 50 3.95 -0.31 -11.53
C GLU A 50 2.51 0.21 -11.44
N GLN A 51 2.06 0.62 -10.24
CA GLN A 51 0.72 1.16 -10.07
C GLN A 51 0.54 2.53 -10.72
N VAL A 52 1.57 3.39 -10.70
CA VAL A 52 1.52 4.68 -11.42
C VAL A 52 1.37 4.45 -12.91
N GLU A 53 2.10 3.49 -13.50
CA GLU A 53 1.93 3.15 -14.92
C GLU A 53 0.55 2.56 -15.21
N ALA A 54 0.02 1.69 -14.34
CA ALA A 54 -1.34 1.17 -14.48
C ALA A 54 -2.39 2.29 -14.50
N VAL A 55 -2.27 3.29 -13.61
CA VAL A 55 -3.17 4.44 -13.56
C VAL A 55 -3.03 5.35 -14.79
N LYS A 56 -1.79 5.54 -15.29
CA LYS A 56 -1.56 6.30 -16.53
C LYS A 56 -2.26 5.63 -17.72
N ASN A 57 -2.17 4.31 -17.80
CA ASN A 57 -2.70 3.49 -18.90
C ASN A 57 -4.20 3.17 -18.79
N THR A 58 -4.86 3.50 -17.67
CA THR A 58 -6.32 3.37 -17.51
C THR A 58 -7.06 4.13 -18.62
N SER A 59 -8.16 3.60 -19.15
CA SER A 59 -8.87 4.27 -20.23
C SER A 59 -9.61 5.54 -19.73
N PRO A 60 -9.91 6.52 -20.60
CA PRO A 60 -10.70 7.70 -20.22
C PRO A 60 -12.13 7.38 -19.75
N GLU A 61 -12.68 6.24 -20.17
CA GLU A 61 -14.01 5.76 -19.76
C GLU A 61 -14.00 5.23 -18.31
N GLU A 62 -12.85 4.74 -17.85
CA GLU A 62 -12.65 4.23 -16.49
C GLU A 62 -12.20 5.31 -15.51
N ALA A 63 -11.36 6.25 -15.94
CA ALA A 63 -10.86 7.34 -15.09
C ALA A 63 -10.50 8.60 -15.88
N GLY A 64 -11.07 9.74 -15.46
CA GLY A 64 -10.77 11.04 -16.04
C GLY A 64 -9.41 11.62 -15.60
N THR A 65 -8.93 12.65 -16.30
CA THR A 65 -7.61 13.28 -16.04
C THR A 65 -7.42 13.72 -14.58
N LEU A 66 -8.45 14.34 -13.98
CA LEU A 66 -8.37 14.78 -12.58
C LEU A 66 -8.33 13.62 -11.58
N GLU A 67 -9.02 12.51 -11.89
CA GLU A 67 -9.04 11.32 -11.04
C GLU A 67 -7.67 10.63 -11.07
N LYS A 68 -7.09 10.49 -12.27
CA LYS A 68 -5.71 10.01 -12.45
C LYS A 68 -4.71 10.88 -11.70
N ALA A 69 -4.80 12.20 -11.84
CA ALA A 69 -3.88 13.13 -11.18
C ALA A 69 -3.94 13.01 -9.64
N ARG A 70 -5.15 12.90 -9.06
CA ARG A 70 -5.32 12.69 -7.62
C ARG A 70 -4.77 11.36 -7.16
N CYS A 71 -5.04 10.29 -7.91
CA CYS A 71 -4.53 8.96 -7.59
C CYS A 71 -2.99 8.93 -7.63
N ILE A 72 -2.38 9.46 -8.68
CA ILE A 72 -0.92 9.56 -8.81
C ILE A 72 -0.33 10.44 -7.70
N GLY A 73 -0.95 11.58 -7.38
CA GLY A 73 -0.51 12.44 -6.28
C GLY A 73 -0.52 11.73 -4.92
N TYR A 74 -1.54 10.89 -4.68
CA TYR A 74 -1.60 10.06 -3.47
C TYR A 74 -0.47 9.01 -3.44
N LEU A 75 -0.22 8.30 -4.56
CA LEU A 75 0.88 7.34 -4.67
C LEU A 75 2.26 8.00 -4.52
N ALA A 76 2.43 9.22 -5.03
CA ALA A 76 3.65 10.00 -4.88
C ALA A 76 3.90 10.36 -3.40
N GLY A 77 2.87 10.71 -2.64
CA GLY A 77 2.98 10.95 -1.20
C GLY A 77 3.45 9.72 -0.43
N ILE A 78 2.95 8.53 -0.77
CA ILE A 78 3.42 7.26 -0.19
C ILE A 78 4.87 6.99 -0.58
N SER A 79 5.22 7.23 -1.85
CA SER A 79 6.59 7.05 -2.37
C SER A 79 7.60 7.93 -1.62
N LEU A 80 7.26 9.19 -1.35
CA LEU A 80 8.10 10.10 -0.58
C LEU A 80 8.37 9.54 0.81
N LYS A 81 7.37 8.96 1.47
CA LYS A 81 7.55 8.36 2.79
C LYS A 81 8.47 7.13 2.76
N ALA A 82 8.37 6.31 1.73
CA ALA A 82 9.27 5.17 1.54
C ALA A 82 10.72 5.63 1.37
N VAL A 83 10.96 6.73 0.64
CA VAL A 83 12.30 7.32 0.48
C VAL A 83 12.83 7.89 1.79
N GLU A 84 12.02 8.64 2.54
CA GLU A 84 12.44 9.21 3.84
C GLU A 84 12.83 8.13 4.86
N THR A 85 12.14 6.99 4.81
CA THR A 85 12.37 5.88 5.75
C THR A 85 13.48 4.94 5.28
N ALA A 86 13.87 5.01 4.01
CA ALA A 86 14.98 4.23 3.47
C ALA A 86 16.29 4.58 4.19
N GLY A 87 16.97 3.55 4.70
CA GLY A 87 18.28 3.69 5.33
C GLY A 87 18.27 4.27 6.76
N LEU A 88 17.10 4.50 7.37
CA LEU A 88 17.03 4.86 8.81
C LEU A 88 17.61 3.75 9.69
N GLU A 89 17.33 2.49 9.38
CA GLU A 89 17.87 1.33 10.09
C GLU A 89 19.40 1.32 10.05
N ALA A 90 20.01 1.40 8.86
CA ALA A 90 21.47 1.45 8.72
C ALA A 90 22.11 2.64 9.45
N ARG A 91 21.43 3.79 9.52
CA ARG A 91 21.91 4.97 10.27
C ARG A 91 21.83 4.75 11.78
N ILE A 92 20.78 4.10 12.27
CA ILE A 92 20.65 3.72 13.68
C ILE A 92 21.74 2.72 14.04
N ASP A 93 21.92 1.66 13.25
CA ASP A 93 22.97 0.66 13.47
C ASP A 93 24.37 1.30 13.54
N ALA A 94 24.66 2.23 12.63
CA ALA A 94 25.93 2.96 12.63
C ALA A 94 26.13 3.82 13.89
N LEU A 95 25.05 4.42 14.42
CA LEU A 95 25.10 5.18 15.67
C LEU A 95 25.30 4.25 16.88
N GLU A 96 24.56 3.14 16.95
CA GLU A 96 24.69 2.16 18.03
C GLU A 96 26.10 1.55 18.09
N GLN A 97 26.70 1.24 16.93
CA GLN A 97 28.08 0.77 16.87
C GLN A 97 29.07 1.79 17.45
N ARG A 98 28.89 3.08 17.16
CA ARG A 98 29.75 4.14 17.69
C ARG A 98 29.60 4.31 19.20
N ILE A 99 28.39 4.22 19.73
CA ILE A 99 28.12 4.30 21.18
C ILE A 99 28.78 3.11 21.90
N ASN A 100 28.54 1.88 21.42
CA ASN A 100 29.11 0.67 22.01
C ASN A 100 30.65 0.66 21.99
N GLN A 101 31.28 1.18 20.91
CA GLN A 101 32.73 1.35 20.85
C GLN A 101 33.25 2.33 21.91
N LYS A 102 32.50 3.39 22.20
CA LYS A 102 32.87 4.37 23.22
C LYS A 102 32.78 3.77 24.63
N GLU A 103 31.71 3.03 24.93
CA GLU A 103 31.56 2.35 26.23
C GLU A 103 32.68 1.35 26.50
N ARG A 104 33.03 0.54 25.51
CA ARG A 104 34.15 -0.43 25.60
C ARG A 104 35.53 0.21 25.76
N ARG A 105 35.69 1.49 25.40
CA ARG A 105 36.96 2.23 25.58
C ARG A 105 37.09 2.84 26.98
N ILE A 106 36.01 2.88 27.75
CA ILE A 106 35.95 3.52 29.07
C ILE A 106 35.93 2.48 30.21
N SER A 107 35.59 1.21 29.92
CA SER A 107 35.75 0.07 30.84
C SER A 107 37.16 -0.51 30.81
#